data_AF-A0A7J9HBA9-F1
#
_entry.id   AF-A0A7J9HBA9-F1
#
_cell.length_a   1.000
_cell.length_b   1.000
_cell.length_c   1.000
_cell.angle_alpha   90.00
_cell.angle_beta   90.00
_cell.angle_gamma   90.00
#
_symmetry.space_group_name_H-M   'P 1'
#
loop_
_entity.id
_entity.type
_entity.pdbx_description
1 polymer ?
#
loop_
_entity_poly.entity_id
_entity_poly.type
_entity_poly.pdbx_seq_one_letter_code
_entity_poly.pdbx_strand_id
1 'polypeptide(L)'
;MAKFIVSPKLLRLKPRLTPIVSLPSSHFLHYHFPKPTSSSSTASLPQTLPTSYSLPPKPLSPLNTAATFNNVILDPRHLSCCMPDKRLKVAVLLSGGVDSSVALRLLHAAGHSCTAFYLKIWFQEDFENYWTECPWEEDLKYARAVCDQVDVPLQVVHLTDEYWNNVVSYIIEEYRCGRTPNPDVLCNTRIKFGAFMDAVYNMDYDYIASGHYANVVHPSADQSNKASILELSQDMVKDQTYFLSHLSQFQLKQLIFPLGCLSKDEVRQLAAKFDLPNKGRKDSQGICFLGKIRFGDFVARHIGEMEGIIIEAETGDFLGKHRGFWFYTIGQRQGLRLPGGPWYVVQKDVKNNVVFVSRNYFSLDKRRRVFRVGSLKWFSGSPPNHIDQLQCKVRHGPGFYNCNFKMEHGEDGNDDIAVVQLSEDDQGLAAGQFAAFYEGQTCIGSGVILESWDDRGFPVCAKAVEIARMEDKSELGKPVKIMTKPGTLA
;
A
#
# COMPACT_ATOMS: atom_id res chain seq x y z
N MET A 1 36.88 -46.72 -17.59
CA MET A 1 37.62 -45.83 -18.52
C MET A 1 36.76 -44.60 -18.69
N ALA A 2 37.12 -43.36 -18.35
CA ALA A 2 38.42 -42.73 -18.14
C ALA A 2 38.45 -41.96 -16.81
N LYS A 3 39.63 -41.91 -16.19
CA LYS A 3 39.98 -41.09 -15.03
C LYS A 3 40.45 -39.72 -15.52
N PHE A 4 40.02 -38.65 -14.88
CA PHE A 4 40.84 -37.45 -14.76
C PHE A 4 40.80 -36.93 -13.33
N ILE A 5 42.01 -36.86 -12.77
CA ILE A 5 42.38 -36.32 -11.46
C ILE A 5 42.82 -34.89 -11.70
N VAL A 6 42.29 -33.90 -10.98
CA VAL A 6 42.99 -32.63 -10.70
C VAL A 6 42.68 -32.14 -9.28
N SER A 7 43.77 -31.76 -8.61
CA SER A 7 44.00 -31.41 -7.20
C SER A 7 43.21 -30.20 -6.65
N PRO A 8 42.97 -30.13 -5.32
CA PRO A 8 42.47 -28.93 -4.64
C PRO A 8 43.64 -27.95 -4.36
N LYS A 9 43.52 -26.69 -4.78
CA LYS A 9 44.38 -25.60 -4.30
C LYS A 9 43.62 -24.77 -3.27
N LEU A 10 44.08 -24.89 -2.03
CA LEU A 10 43.83 -23.94 -0.94
C LEU A 10 44.22 -22.52 -1.38
N LEU A 11 43.29 -21.58 -1.29
CA LEU A 11 43.60 -20.15 -1.15
C LEU A 11 42.91 -19.64 0.11
N ARG A 12 43.67 -19.64 1.21
CA ARG A 12 43.36 -18.89 2.42
C ARG A 12 43.52 -17.40 2.10
N LEU A 13 42.42 -16.68 1.92
CA LEU A 13 42.39 -15.24 2.03
C LEU A 13 41.97 -14.88 3.45
N LYS A 14 42.94 -14.41 4.25
CA LYS A 14 42.70 -13.74 5.53
C LYS A 14 42.09 -12.35 5.25
N PRO A 15 40.99 -11.94 5.89
CA PRO A 15 40.61 -10.53 5.88
C PRO A 15 41.54 -9.76 6.82
N ARG A 16 42.30 -8.80 6.27
CA ARG A 16 42.99 -7.78 7.05
C ARG A 16 41.95 -6.80 7.59
N LEU A 17 41.85 -6.72 8.91
CA LEU A 17 41.18 -5.62 9.61
C LEU A 17 42.08 -4.38 9.53
N THR A 18 41.57 -3.31 8.94
CA THR A 18 42.07 -1.94 9.11
C THR A 18 40.99 -1.12 9.82
N PRO A 19 41.36 -0.28 10.81
CA PRO A 19 40.40 0.41 11.65
C PRO A 19 39.78 1.59 10.86
N ILE A 20 38.45 1.62 10.78
CA ILE A 20 37.74 2.79 10.24
C ILE A 20 37.50 3.77 11.37
N VAL A 21 38.06 4.95 11.15
CA VAL A 21 37.96 6.19 11.92
C VAL A 21 36.49 6.63 12.02
N SER A 22 36.16 7.17 13.20
CA SER A 22 34.91 7.83 13.57
C SER A 22 34.24 8.65 12.46
N LEU A 23 32.98 8.31 12.13
CA LEU A 23 32.07 9.13 11.31
C LEU A 23 31.16 9.97 12.23
N PRO A 24 30.97 11.28 11.95
CA PRO A 24 29.99 12.11 12.64
C PRO A 24 28.58 11.89 12.07
N SER A 25 27.62 12.47 12.80
CA SER A 25 26.16 12.43 12.74
C SER A 25 25.48 12.30 11.36
N SER A 26 24.44 11.46 11.35
CA SER A 26 23.27 11.40 10.45
C SER A 26 23.28 12.27 9.18
N HIS A 27 23.61 11.65 8.05
CA HIS A 27 23.18 12.13 6.74
C HIS A 27 22.02 11.26 6.24
N PHE A 28 20.87 11.89 5.98
CA PHE A 28 19.81 11.33 5.17
C PHE A 28 20.34 11.12 3.75
N LEU A 29 20.29 9.88 3.25
CA LEU A 29 20.58 9.60 1.84
C LEU A 29 19.37 10.01 1.00
N HIS A 30 19.43 11.21 0.41
CA HIS A 30 18.51 11.63 -0.65
C HIS A 30 18.77 10.85 -1.93
N TYR A 31 17.74 10.16 -2.43
CA TYR A 31 17.71 9.72 -3.82
C TYR A 31 17.13 10.84 -4.67
N HIS A 32 17.96 11.50 -5.48
CA HIS A 32 17.53 12.39 -6.55
C HIS A 32 17.05 11.57 -7.75
N PHE A 33 15.82 11.83 -8.20
CA PHE A 33 15.27 11.28 -9.44
C PHE A 33 15.73 12.13 -10.65
N PRO A 34 16.32 11.54 -11.70
CA PRO A 34 16.61 12.25 -12.94
C PRO A 34 15.33 12.47 -13.76
N LYS A 35 15.13 13.70 -14.25
CA LYS A 35 14.12 14.04 -15.25
C LYS A 35 14.48 13.38 -16.60
N PRO A 36 13.51 12.83 -17.35
CA PRO A 36 13.80 12.28 -18.68
C PRO A 36 14.11 13.41 -19.66
N THR A 37 15.26 13.29 -20.32
CA THR A 37 15.70 14.14 -21.43
C THR A 37 15.15 13.57 -22.74
N SER A 38 14.54 14.43 -23.55
CA SER A 38 14.05 14.11 -24.89
C SER A 38 15.23 13.94 -25.85
N SER A 39 15.39 12.75 -26.41
CA SER A 39 16.24 12.55 -27.59
C SER A 39 15.40 11.95 -28.71
N SER A 40 15.22 12.75 -29.76
CA SER A 40 14.58 12.36 -31.01
C SER A 40 15.55 11.51 -31.83
N SER A 41 15.18 10.26 -32.12
CA SER A 41 15.79 9.50 -33.20
C SER A 41 14.71 8.97 -34.13
N THR A 42 14.74 9.49 -35.35
CA THR A 42 13.94 9.10 -36.50
C THR A 42 14.49 7.80 -37.07
N ALA A 43 13.68 6.75 -37.11
CA ALA A 43 13.90 5.60 -37.99
C ALA A 43 12.56 5.18 -38.60
N SER A 44 12.58 5.02 -39.92
CA SER A 44 11.43 4.85 -40.79
C SER A 44 11.26 3.41 -41.28
N LEU A 45 9.98 3.07 -41.57
CA LEU A 45 9.44 1.98 -42.42
C LEU A 45 9.25 0.57 -41.81
N PRO A 46 8.35 -0.29 -42.36
CA PRO A 46 7.21 -0.04 -43.27
C PRO A 46 5.86 -0.62 -42.77
N GLN A 47 4.80 -0.13 -43.41
CA GLN A 47 3.39 -0.52 -43.28
C GLN A 47 3.11 -1.95 -43.77
N THR A 48 2.16 -2.64 -43.13
CA THR A 48 0.91 -3.18 -43.72
C THR A 48 0.26 -4.18 -42.76
N LEU A 49 -1.04 -4.04 -42.48
CA LEU A 49 -1.98 -5.10 -42.07
C LEU A 49 -3.43 -4.57 -42.28
N PRO A 50 -4.41 -5.47 -42.53
CA PRO A 50 -5.61 -5.16 -43.31
C PRO A 50 -6.74 -4.54 -42.48
N THR A 51 -7.50 -3.65 -43.13
CA THR A 51 -8.76 -3.08 -42.69
C THR A 51 -9.89 -4.11 -42.70
N SER A 52 -10.44 -4.45 -41.53
CA SER A 52 -11.77 -5.03 -41.39
C SER A 52 -12.78 -3.93 -41.07
N TYR A 53 -13.77 -3.75 -41.96
CA TYR A 53 -14.88 -2.82 -41.76
C TYR A 53 -15.83 -3.33 -40.66
N SER A 54 -16.00 -2.55 -39.59
CA SER A 54 -17.09 -2.73 -38.62
C SER A 54 -18.19 -1.70 -38.87
N LEU A 55 -19.44 -2.18 -38.97
CA LEU A 55 -20.64 -1.34 -39.15
C LEU A 55 -20.87 -0.41 -37.94
N PRO A 56 -21.41 0.80 -38.15
CA PRO A 56 -21.65 1.73 -37.05
C PRO A 56 -22.84 1.27 -36.17
N PRO A 57 -22.80 1.47 -34.84
CA PRO A 57 -23.91 1.12 -33.97
C PRO A 57 -25.08 2.11 -34.16
N LYS A 58 -26.30 1.58 -34.16
CA LYS A 58 -27.55 2.36 -34.20
C LYS A 58 -27.67 3.29 -32.98
N PRO A 59 -28.25 4.50 -33.13
CA PRO A 59 -28.52 5.39 -32.01
C PRO A 59 -29.73 4.91 -31.20
N LEU A 60 -29.68 5.08 -29.88
CA LEU A 60 -30.80 4.84 -28.96
C LEU A 60 -30.98 6.02 -27.99
N SER A 61 -32.25 6.20 -27.61
CA SER A 61 -32.94 7.35 -27.02
C SER A 61 -32.50 7.73 -25.58
N PRO A 62 -32.85 8.94 -25.07
CA PRO A 62 -32.28 9.49 -23.84
C PRO A 62 -32.70 8.77 -22.56
N LEU A 63 -31.75 8.70 -21.62
CA LEU A 63 -31.76 7.95 -20.38
C LEU A 63 -32.64 8.65 -19.31
N ASN A 64 -33.89 8.21 -19.12
CA ASN A 64 -34.71 8.63 -17.96
C ASN A 64 -35.73 7.56 -17.49
N THR A 65 -35.48 6.31 -17.83
CA THR A 65 -36.23 5.13 -17.36
C THR A 65 -35.23 4.02 -17.13
N ALA A 66 -35.45 3.17 -16.11
CA ALA A 66 -34.51 2.15 -15.67
C ALA A 66 -33.78 1.47 -16.86
N ALA A 67 -32.45 1.62 -16.90
CA ALA A 67 -31.66 1.08 -17.99
C ALA A 67 -31.77 -0.45 -17.95
N THR A 68 -32.50 -1.01 -18.91
CA THR A 68 -32.65 -2.45 -19.04
C THR A 68 -31.44 -2.95 -19.82
N PHE A 69 -30.45 -3.50 -19.13
CA PHE A 69 -29.24 -4.04 -19.74
C PHE A 69 -29.23 -5.55 -19.58
N ASN A 70 -29.33 -6.33 -20.67
CA ASN A 70 -29.41 -7.80 -20.63
C ASN A 70 -30.45 -8.35 -19.61
N ASN A 71 -31.68 -7.82 -19.61
CA ASN A 71 -32.76 -8.17 -18.66
C ASN A 71 -32.49 -7.83 -17.18
N VAL A 72 -31.43 -7.07 -16.89
CA VAL A 72 -31.13 -6.57 -15.54
C VAL A 72 -31.59 -5.12 -15.43
N ILE A 73 -32.60 -4.88 -14.58
CA ILE A 73 -33.09 -3.53 -14.26
C ILE A 73 -32.13 -2.90 -13.25
N LEU A 74 -31.30 -1.94 -13.64
CA LEU A 74 -30.43 -1.22 -12.70
C LEU A 74 -31.13 0.01 -12.13
N ASP A 75 -30.89 0.27 -10.84
CA ASP A 75 -31.26 1.54 -10.22
C ASP A 75 -30.30 2.62 -10.76
N PRO A 76 -30.79 3.75 -11.30
CA PRO A 76 -29.94 4.82 -11.80
C PRO A 76 -28.83 5.25 -10.82
N ARG A 77 -29.06 5.16 -9.51
CA ARG A 77 -28.04 5.49 -8.51
C ARG A 77 -26.81 4.60 -8.58
N HIS A 78 -26.94 3.35 -9.03
CA HIS A 78 -25.81 2.42 -9.19
C HIS A 78 -24.81 2.87 -10.25
N LEU A 79 -25.23 3.75 -11.16
CA LEU A 79 -24.39 4.29 -12.23
C LEU A 79 -23.88 5.70 -11.90
N SER A 80 -24.19 6.28 -10.75
CA SER A 80 -23.84 7.67 -10.43
C SER A 80 -22.33 7.95 -10.42
N CYS A 81 -21.51 6.99 -9.97
CA CYS A 81 -20.05 7.04 -10.06
C CYS A 81 -19.48 6.54 -11.40
N CYS A 82 -20.33 6.31 -12.41
CA CYS A 82 -19.90 5.82 -13.73
C CYS A 82 -19.85 6.92 -14.80
N MET A 83 -20.29 8.16 -14.54
CA MET A 83 -20.42 9.21 -15.58
C MET A 83 -21.34 8.81 -16.76
N PRO A 84 -22.59 8.38 -16.49
CA PRO A 84 -23.47 7.74 -17.49
C PRO A 84 -23.93 8.67 -18.62
N ASP A 85 -23.79 9.99 -18.46
CA ASP A 85 -24.18 10.99 -19.47
C ASP A 85 -23.18 11.14 -20.63
N LYS A 86 -22.08 10.38 -20.62
CA LYS A 86 -21.02 10.43 -21.63
C LYS A 86 -20.72 9.05 -22.19
N ARG A 87 -20.22 9.00 -23.43
CA ARG A 87 -19.64 7.78 -24.00
C ARG A 87 -18.12 7.88 -23.99
N LEU A 88 -17.49 7.12 -23.11
CA LEU A 88 -16.05 7.16 -22.83
C LEU A 88 -15.38 5.85 -23.27
N LYS A 89 -14.09 5.92 -23.59
CA LYS A 89 -13.18 4.77 -23.69
C LYS A 89 -12.51 4.57 -22.34
N VAL A 90 -12.73 3.43 -21.71
CA VAL A 90 -12.27 3.18 -20.33
C VAL A 90 -11.40 1.93 -20.27
N ALA A 91 -10.17 2.10 -19.76
CA ALA A 91 -9.29 1.00 -19.43
C ALA A 91 -9.61 0.48 -18.03
N VAL A 92 -10.14 -0.74 -17.90
CA VAL A 92 -10.63 -1.28 -16.63
C VAL A 92 -9.64 -2.27 -16.05
N LEU A 93 -9.07 -1.96 -14.89
CA LEU A 93 -8.23 -2.89 -14.13
C LEU A 93 -9.10 -4.00 -13.51
N LEU A 94 -8.99 -5.21 -14.05
CA LEU A 94 -9.78 -6.37 -13.69
C LEU A 94 -8.90 -7.43 -13.02
N SER A 95 -9.07 -7.64 -11.71
CA SER A 95 -8.22 -8.54 -10.92
C SER A 95 -8.73 -9.98 -10.84
N GLY A 96 -9.90 -10.28 -11.42
CA GLY A 96 -10.61 -11.55 -11.20
C GLY A 96 -11.42 -11.61 -9.89
N GLY A 97 -11.34 -10.56 -9.06
CA GLY A 97 -12.18 -10.36 -7.89
C GLY A 97 -13.55 -9.77 -8.22
N VAL A 98 -14.51 -9.97 -7.31
CA VAL A 98 -15.91 -9.53 -7.46
C VAL A 98 -16.03 -8.03 -7.71
N ASP A 99 -15.26 -7.23 -6.96
CA ASP A 99 -15.39 -5.77 -6.97
C ASP A 99 -15.01 -5.18 -8.34
N SER A 100 -13.84 -5.56 -8.86
CA SER A 100 -13.41 -5.17 -10.21
C SER A 100 -14.35 -5.67 -11.32
N SER A 101 -15.01 -6.82 -11.09
CA SER A 101 -15.95 -7.39 -12.05
C SER A 101 -17.25 -6.59 -12.09
N VAL A 102 -17.81 -6.26 -10.93
CA VAL A 102 -18.99 -5.38 -10.83
C VAL A 102 -18.68 -3.99 -11.38
N ALA A 103 -17.50 -3.44 -11.09
CA ALA A 103 -17.08 -2.15 -11.66
C ALA A 103 -17.09 -2.17 -13.20
N LEU A 104 -16.54 -3.23 -13.82
CA LEU A 104 -16.61 -3.41 -15.27
C LEU A 104 -18.06 -3.49 -15.77
N ARG A 105 -18.92 -4.26 -15.10
CA ARG A 105 -20.33 -4.40 -15.50
C ARG A 105 -21.10 -3.09 -15.43
N LEU A 106 -20.83 -2.27 -14.42
CA LEU A 106 -21.46 -0.96 -14.26
C LEU A 106 -21.03 0.02 -15.36
N LEU A 107 -19.74 0.09 -15.67
CA LEU A 107 -19.23 0.93 -16.76
C LEU A 107 -19.77 0.50 -18.13
N HIS A 108 -19.84 -0.80 -18.37
CA HIS A 108 -20.45 -1.34 -19.59
C HIS A 108 -21.94 -1.01 -19.66
N ALA A 109 -22.68 -1.14 -18.56
CA ALA A 109 -24.10 -0.78 -18.49
C ALA A 109 -24.35 0.74 -18.64
N ALA A 110 -23.39 1.57 -18.22
CA ALA A 110 -23.40 3.02 -18.46
C ALA A 110 -23.11 3.40 -19.92
N GLY A 111 -22.83 2.44 -20.80
CA GLY A 111 -22.69 2.64 -22.24
C GLY A 111 -21.26 2.97 -22.70
N HIS A 112 -20.25 2.80 -21.84
CA HIS A 112 -18.85 3.07 -22.20
C HIS A 112 -18.21 1.94 -23.02
N SER A 113 -17.23 2.31 -23.84
CA SER A 113 -16.37 1.36 -24.53
C SER A 113 -15.25 0.92 -23.58
N CYS A 114 -15.40 -0.27 -23.00
CA CYS A 114 -14.45 -0.79 -22.02
C CYS A 114 -13.41 -1.70 -22.67
N THR A 115 -12.15 -1.63 -22.22
CA THR A 115 -11.15 -2.70 -22.40
C THR A 115 -10.63 -3.09 -21.04
N ALA A 116 -10.69 -4.38 -20.72
CA ALA A 116 -10.23 -4.90 -19.44
C ALA A 116 -8.74 -5.23 -19.49
N PHE A 117 -8.04 -5.00 -18.38
CA PHE A 117 -6.62 -5.26 -18.21
C PHE A 117 -6.38 -6.05 -16.92
N TYR A 118 -5.73 -7.21 -17.04
CA TYR A 118 -5.22 -7.98 -15.91
C TYR A 118 -3.72 -7.69 -15.73
N LEU A 119 -3.32 -7.24 -14.54
CA LEU A 119 -1.92 -6.94 -14.23
C LEU A 119 -1.24 -8.18 -13.64
N LYS A 120 -0.27 -8.75 -14.35
CA LYS A 120 0.54 -9.87 -13.88
C LYS A 120 1.80 -9.34 -13.18
N ILE A 121 1.78 -9.37 -11.85
CA ILE A 121 2.84 -8.88 -10.94
C ILE A 121 3.48 -9.99 -10.07
N TRP A 122 3.24 -11.25 -10.41
CA TRP A 122 3.64 -12.41 -9.60
C TRP A 122 5.06 -12.88 -9.94
N PHE A 123 5.86 -13.16 -8.91
CA PHE A 123 7.21 -13.71 -9.04
C PHE A 123 7.17 -15.22 -9.21
N GLN A 124 7.52 -15.72 -10.40
CA GLN A 124 7.56 -17.17 -10.67
C GLN A 124 8.87 -17.79 -10.14
N GLU A 125 10.01 -17.15 -10.35
CA GLU A 125 11.31 -17.85 -10.33
C GLU A 125 11.83 -18.28 -8.93
N ASP A 126 11.47 -17.61 -7.83
CA ASP A 126 11.98 -17.94 -6.49
C ASP A 126 10.97 -18.66 -5.56
N PHE A 127 9.71 -18.80 -5.99
CA PHE A 127 8.62 -19.32 -5.15
C PHE A 127 7.90 -20.55 -5.71
N GLU A 128 8.35 -21.10 -6.85
CA GLU A 128 7.83 -22.33 -7.45
C GLU A 128 7.65 -23.47 -6.43
N ASN A 129 8.55 -23.59 -5.45
CA ASN A 129 8.49 -24.64 -4.42
C ASN A 129 7.35 -24.49 -3.38
N TYR A 130 6.61 -23.37 -3.39
CA TYR A 130 5.49 -23.14 -2.46
C TYR A 130 4.12 -23.23 -3.11
N TRP A 131 4.06 -23.22 -4.43
CA TRP A 131 2.80 -23.18 -5.17
C TRP A 131 2.56 -24.50 -5.88
N THR A 132 1.58 -25.26 -5.38
CA THR A 132 1.07 -26.42 -6.11
C THR A 132 0.35 -25.99 -7.41
N GLU A 133 -0.17 -24.77 -7.44
CA GLU A 133 -0.82 -24.10 -8.58
C GLU A 133 -0.51 -22.60 -8.54
N CYS A 134 -0.28 -21.99 -9.71
CA CYS A 134 -0.03 -20.55 -9.82
C CYS A 134 -1.29 -19.74 -9.49
N PRO A 135 -1.31 -18.89 -8.43
CA PRO A 135 -2.52 -18.19 -7.99
C PRO A 135 -3.17 -17.30 -9.06
N TRP A 136 -2.37 -16.76 -9.98
CA TRP A 136 -2.82 -15.84 -11.01
C TRP A 136 -3.65 -16.50 -12.12
N GLU A 137 -3.50 -17.81 -12.34
CA GLU A 137 -4.24 -18.51 -13.40
C GLU A 137 -5.73 -18.57 -13.09
N GLU A 138 -6.08 -18.84 -11.81
CA GLU A 138 -7.46 -18.84 -11.35
C GLU A 138 -8.08 -17.44 -11.49
N ASP A 139 -7.35 -16.40 -11.07
CA ASP A 139 -7.80 -15.01 -11.18
C ASP A 139 -8.01 -14.59 -12.63
N LEU A 140 -7.07 -14.95 -13.52
CA LEU A 140 -7.17 -14.65 -14.95
C LEU A 140 -8.33 -15.41 -15.61
N LYS A 141 -8.59 -16.65 -15.20
CA LYS A 141 -9.75 -17.43 -15.67
C LYS A 141 -11.06 -16.72 -15.31
N TYR A 142 -11.19 -16.21 -14.08
CA TYR A 142 -12.37 -15.44 -13.69
C TYR A 142 -12.47 -14.11 -14.44
N ALA A 143 -11.36 -13.38 -14.59
CA ALA A 143 -11.34 -12.14 -15.36
C ALA A 143 -11.82 -12.37 -16.80
N ARG A 144 -11.33 -13.44 -17.46
CA ARG A 144 -11.77 -13.81 -18.82
C ARG A 144 -13.26 -14.15 -18.87
N ALA A 145 -13.74 -15.01 -17.96
CA ALA A 145 -15.15 -15.38 -17.94
C ALA A 145 -16.09 -14.18 -17.69
N VAL A 146 -15.68 -13.18 -16.89
CA VAL A 146 -16.45 -11.95 -16.68
C VAL A 146 -16.50 -11.09 -17.96
N CYS A 147 -15.37 -10.97 -18.65
CA CYS A 147 -15.26 -10.26 -19.92
C CYS A 147 -16.12 -10.90 -21.02
N ASP A 148 -16.06 -12.23 -21.15
CA ASP A 148 -16.80 -12.98 -22.17
C ASP A 148 -18.32 -12.81 -22.03
N GLN A 149 -18.84 -12.61 -20.81
CA GLN A 149 -20.27 -12.37 -20.58
C GLN A 149 -20.81 -11.05 -21.18
N VAL A 150 -19.94 -10.11 -21.56
CA VAL A 150 -20.31 -8.79 -22.14
C VAL A 150 -19.49 -8.43 -23.38
N ASP A 151 -18.74 -9.38 -23.94
CA ASP A 151 -17.90 -9.14 -25.11
C ASP A 151 -16.93 -7.96 -24.94
N VAL A 152 -16.31 -7.89 -23.74
CA VAL A 152 -15.28 -6.90 -23.43
C VAL A 152 -13.90 -7.52 -23.68
N PRO A 153 -13.00 -6.89 -24.47
CA PRO A 153 -11.66 -7.42 -24.68
C PRO A 153 -10.86 -7.41 -23.37
N LEU A 154 -10.09 -8.49 -23.13
CA LEU A 154 -9.20 -8.63 -21.98
C LEU A 154 -7.74 -8.73 -22.44
N GLN A 155 -6.89 -7.82 -21.93
CA GLN A 155 -5.45 -7.83 -22.15
C GLN A 155 -4.70 -8.17 -20.86
N VAL A 156 -3.56 -8.85 -20.98
CA VAL A 156 -2.67 -9.14 -19.85
C VAL A 156 -1.45 -8.23 -19.97
N VAL A 157 -1.17 -7.47 -18.91
CA VAL A 157 0.01 -6.59 -18.84
C VAL A 157 0.97 -7.17 -17.82
N HIS A 158 2.19 -7.46 -18.24
CA HIS A 158 3.25 -7.97 -17.39
C HIS A 158 3.95 -6.78 -16.73
N LEU A 159 3.86 -6.68 -15.40
CA LEU A 159 4.46 -5.59 -14.61
C LEU A 159 5.29 -6.13 -13.45
N THR A 160 5.87 -7.32 -13.62
CA THR A 160 6.58 -8.03 -12.54
C THR A 160 7.87 -7.30 -12.16
N ASP A 161 8.63 -6.83 -13.15
CA ASP A 161 9.88 -6.09 -12.93
C ASP A 161 9.60 -4.71 -12.31
N GLU A 162 8.58 -4.00 -12.78
CA GLU A 162 8.15 -2.72 -12.23
C GLU A 162 7.66 -2.90 -10.79
N TYR A 163 6.91 -3.98 -10.50
CA TYR A 163 6.48 -4.28 -9.14
C TYR A 163 7.67 -4.55 -8.22
N TRP A 164 8.65 -5.32 -8.68
CA TRP A 164 9.88 -5.56 -7.94
C TRP A 164 10.62 -4.27 -7.64
N ASN A 165 10.93 -3.52 -8.70
CA ASN A 165 11.79 -2.34 -8.65
C ASN A 165 11.15 -1.18 -7.89
N ASN A 166 9.82 -1.03 -8.00
CA ASN A 166 9.14 0.15 -7.46
C ASN A 166 8.41 -0.13 -6.14
N VAL A 167 8.11 -1.38 -5.79
CA VAL A 167 7.35 -1.72 -4.57
C VAL A 167 8.16 -2.63 -3.65
N VAL A 168 8.56 -3.81 -4.13
CA VAL A 168 9.19 -4.83 -3.28
C VAL A 168 10.55 -4.39 -2.77
N SER A 169 11.43 -3.91 -3.65
CA SER A 169 12.77 -3.45 -3.30
C SER A 169 12.73 -2.33 -2.24
N TYR A 170 11.84 -1.36 -2.43
CA TYR A 170 11.60 -0.27 -1.50
C TYR A 170 11.14 -0.80 -0.15
N ILE A 171 10.16 -1.72 -0.14
CA ILE A 171 9.66 -2.31 1.09
C ILE A 171 10.77 -3.01 1.87
N ILE A 172 11.58 -3.82 1.18
CA ILE A 172 12.70 -4.53 1.75
C ILE A 172 13.69 -3.56 2.42
N GLU A 173 14.00 -2.44 1.75
CA GLU A 173 14.92 -1.44 2.28
C GLU A 173 14.35 -0.69 3.49
N GLU A 174 13.06 -0.34 3.45
CA GLU A 174 12.37 0.25 4.60
C GLU A 174 12.41 -0.68 5.82
N TYR A 175 12.23 -2.00 5.61
CA TYR A 175 12.37 -2.99 6.67
C TYR A 175 13.81 -3.08 7.21
N ARG A 176 14.83 -3.01 6.37
CA ARG A 176 16.24 -2.94 6.83
C ARG A 176 16.50 -1.72 7.71
N CYS A 177 15.81 -0.62 7.43
CA CYS A 177 15.85 0.59 8.24
C CYS A 177 14.92 0.55 9.47
N GLY A 178 14.24 -0.57 9.74
CA GLY A 178 13.33 -0.72 10.87
C GLY A 178 12.01 0.05 10.74
N ARG A 179 11.66 0.51 9.54
CA ARG A 179 10.35 1.11 9.24
C ARG A 179 9.35 0.04 8.83
N THR A 180 8.08 0.41 8.74
CA THR A 180 6.97 -0.48 8.36
C THR A 180 6.21 0.17 7.20
N PRO A 181 6.62 -0.07 5.95
CA PRO A 181 6.00 0.54 4.77
C PRO A 181 4.60 -0.02 4.50
N ASN A 182 3.80 0.68 3.70
CA ASN A 182 2.49 0.21 3.26
C ASN A 182 2.52 -0.23 1.77
N PRO A 183 2.57 -1.54 1.46
CA PRO A 183 2.65 -2.04 0.08
C PRO A 183 1.47 -1.63 -0.80
N ASP A 184 0.27 -1.49 -0.24
CA ASP A 184 -0.94 -1.25 -1.04
C ASP A 184 -1.02 0.19 -1.53
N VAL A 185 -0.62 1.17 -0.69
CA VAL A 185 -0.44 2.56 -1.11
C VAL A 185 0.58 2.65 -2.25
N LEU A 186 1.70 1.93 -2.14
CA LEU A 186 2.75 1.91 -3.16
C LEU A 186 2.31 1.22 -4.45
N CYS A 187 1.58 0.11 -4.35
CA CYS A 187 1.02 -0.59 -5.51
C CYS A 187 0.06 0.31 -6.29
N ASN A 188 -0.82 1.04 -5.60
CA ASN A 188 -1.73 1.97 -6.27
C ASN A 188 -0.95 3.10 -6.97
N THR A 189 -0.01 3.73 -6.26
CA THR A 189 0.71 4.91 -6.76
C THR A 189 1.75 4.61 -7.82
N ARG A 190 2.42 3.46 -7.75
CA ARG A 190 3.57 3.12 -8.62
C ARG A 190 3.24 2.09 -9.69
N ILE A 191 2.21 1.27 -9.49
CA ILE A 191 1.89 0.14 -10.39
C ILE A 191 0.54 0.37 -11.07
N LYS A 192 -0.58 0.31 -10.33
CA LYS A 192 -1.92 0.41 -10.93
C LYS A 192 -2.16 1.73 -11.64
N PHE A 193 -1.72 2.83 -11.04
CA PHE A 193 -1.88 4.18 -11.59
C PHE A 193 -0.52 4.83 -11.91
N GLY A 194 0.56 4.05 -11.87
CA GLY A 194 1.89 4.44 -12.33
C GLY A 194 2.24 3.65 -13.59
N ALA A 195 3.03 2.59 -13.44
CA ALA A 195 3.52 1.77 -14.56
C ALA A 195 2.43 1.30 -15.54
N PHE A 196 1.24 0.92 -15.07
CA PHE A 196 0.13 0.58 -15.97
C PHE A 196 -0.37 1.80 -16.76
N MET A 197 -0.52 2.95 -16.11
CA MET A 197 -0.93 4.19 -16.77
C MET A 197 0.07 4.59 -17.86
N ASP A 198 1.37 4.43 -17.59
CA ASP A 198 2.43 4.65 -18.58
C ASP A 198 2.32 3.66 -19.75
N ALA A 199 2.06 2.38 -19.47
CA ALA A 199 1.93 1.34 -20.48
C ALA A 199 0.76 1.56 -21.45
N VAL A 200 -0.33 2.18 -20.99
CA VAL A 200 -1.52 2.46 -21.82
C VAL A 200 -1.64 3.91 -22.26
N TYR A 201 -0.64 4.75 -21.98
CA TYR A 201 -0.68 6.19 -22.24
C TYR A 201 -1.01 6.55 -23.70
N ASN A 202 -0.51 5.75 -24.65
CA ASN A 202 -0.71 5.97 -26.09
C ASN A 202 -1.96 5.27 -26.67
N MET A 203 -2.83 4.69 -25.83
CA MET A 203 -3.97 3.87 -26.28
C MET A 203 -5.31 4.63 -26.32
N ASP A 204 -5.29 5.96 -26.24
CA ASP A 204 -6.45 6.86 -26.35
C ASP A 204 -7.62 6.50 -25.41
N TYR A 205 -7.33 6.15 -24.15
CA TYR A 205 -8.35 5.98 -23.11
C TYR A 205 -8.65 7.32 -22.43
N ASP A 206 -9.94 7.60 -22.20
CA ASP A 206 -10.37 8.79 -21.46
C ASP A 206 -10.07 8.65 -19.96
N TYR A 207 -10.32 7.46 -19.40
CA TYR A 207 -10.13 7.15 -17.99
C TYR A 207 -9.63 5.72 -17.76
N ILE A 208 -8.97 5.52 -16.61
CA ILE A 208 -8.64 4.22 -16.04
C ILE A 208 -9.62 3.94 -14.90
N ALA A 209 -10.26 2.79 -14.93
CA ALA A 209 -11.16 2.35 -13.89
C ALA A 209 -10.59 1.21 -13.06
N SER A 210 -11.04 1.11 -11.82
CA SER A 210 -10.79 -0.07 -10.97
C SER A 210 -11.93 -0.26 -9.98
N GLY A 211 -12.00 -1.45 -9.38
CA GLY A 211 -12.99 -1.76 -8.33
C GLY A 211 -12.64 -1.21 -6.95
N HIS A 212 -12.04 -0.02 -6.85
CA HIS A 212 -11.80 0.59 -5.54
C HIS A 212 -13.08 1.22 -4.98
N TYR A 213 -13.26 1.11 -3.66
CA TYR A 213 -14.30 1.83 -2.92
C TYR A 213 -13.78 3.24 -2.59
N ALA A 214 -13.92 4.14 -3.55
CA ALA A 214 -13.68 5.58 -3.41
C ALA A 214 -14.47 6.30 -4.50
N ASN A 215 -14.62 7.61 -4.42
CA ASN A 215 -15.23 8.41 -5.48
C ASN A 215 -14.24 9.42 -6.02
N VAL A 216 -14.22 9.64 -7.34
CA VAL A 216 -13.44 10.72 -7.96
C VAL A 216 -14.42 11.69 -8.59
N VAL A 217 -14.41 12.93 -8.11
CA VAL A 217 -15.24 14.00 -8.65
C VAL A 217 -14.37 14.85 -9.56
N HIS A 218 -14.65 14.78 -10.86
CA HIS A 218 -14.02 15.65 -11.85
C HIS A 218 -14.76 16.98 -11.93
N PRO A 219 -14.05 18.10 -12.15
CA PRO A 219 -14.68 19.38 -12.39
C PRO A 219 -15.53 19.36 -13.66
N SER A 220 -16.56 20.21 -13.71
CA SER A 220 -17.33 20.43 -14.94
C SER A 220 -16.45 21.08 -16.02
N ALA A 221 -16.89 20.99 -17.29
CA ALA A 221 -16.16 21.58 -18.42
C ALA A 221 -15.89 23.09 -18.22
N ASP A 222 -16.83 23.79 -17.60
CA ASP A 222 -16.74 25.22 -17.29
C ASP A 222 -15.77 25.55 -16.14
N GLN A 223 -15.25 24.52 -15.45
CA GLN A 223 -14.32 24.62 -14.32
C GLN A 223 -13.04 23.82 -14.56
N SER A 224 -12.62 23.66 -15.82
CA SER A 224 -11.46 22.84 -16.22
C SER A 224 -10.13 23.18 -15.51
N ASN A 225 -9.99 24.38 -14.96
CA ASN A 225 -8.84 24.79 -14.14
C ASN A 225 -8.85 24.23 -12.71
N LYS A 226 -9.95 23.61 -12.26
CA LYS A 226 -10.03 23.02 -10.92
C LYS A 226 -9.44 21.61 -10.89
N ALA A 227 -8.94 21.25 -9.72
CA ALA A 227 -8.48 19.90 -9.42
C ALA A 227 -9.66 18.90 -9.39
N SER A 228 -9.45 17.68 -9.90
CA SER A 228 -10.27 16.52 -9.52
C SER A 228 -10.10 16.23 -8.03
N ILE A 229 -11.16 15.73 -7.40
CA ILE A 229 -11.27 15.55 -5.96
C ILE A 229 -11.43 14.06 -5.66
N LEU A 230 -10.73 13.55 -4.64
CA LEU A 230 -10.89 12.20 -4.12
C LEU A 230 -11.82 12.25 -2.90
N GLU A 231 -12.96 11.59 -2.97
CA GLU A 231 -13.94 11.52 -1.89
C GLU A 231 -14.06 10.11 -1.32
N LEU A 232 -14.46 10.05 -0.05
CA LEU A 232 -14.82 8.81 0.63
C LEU A 232 -15.88 8.04 -0.15
N SER A 233 -15.81 6.71 -0.13
CA SER A 233 -16.94 5.92 -0.60
C SER A 233 -18.12 5.98 0.36
N GLN A 234 -19.32 5.68 -0.15
CA GLN A 234 -20.51 5.48 0.67
C GLN A 234 -20.32 4.39 1.75
N ASP A 235 -19.53 3.36 1.47
CA ASP A 235 -19.17 2.33 2.45
C ASP A 235 -17.96 2.75 3.29
N MET A 236 -18.20 3.35 4.45
CA MET A 236 -17.12 3.80 5.33
C MET A 236 -16.20 2.69 5.85
N VAL A 237 -16.67 1.44 5.88
CA VAL A 237 -15.87 0.29 6.33
C VAL A 237 -14.95 -0.20 5.21
N LYS A 238 -15.44 -0.18 3.97
CA LYS A 238 -14.66 -0.56 2.79
C LYS A 238 -13.89 0.57 2.15
N ASP A 239 -14.15 1.82 2.49
CA ASP A 239 -13.49 3.02 1.97
C ASP A 239 -11.98 2.84 1.80
N GLN A 240 -11.49 3.09 0.58
CA GLN A 240 -10.10 2.86 0.17
C GLN A 240 -9.38 4.16 -0.18
N THR A 241 -9.97 5.32 0.10
CA THR A 241 -9.29 6.62 -0.08
C THR A 241 -7.94 6.68 0.64
N TYR A 242 -7.80 6.04 1.81
CA TYR A 242 -6.51 5.89 2.50
C TYR A 242 -5.41 5.31 1.58
N PHE A 243 -5.70 4.25 0.83
CA PHE A 243 -4.75 3.61 -0.08
C PHE A 243 -4.49 4.40 -1.36
N LEU A 244 -5.33 5.40 -1.65
CA LEU A 244 -5.29 6.25 -2.84
C LEU A 244 -4.77 7.66 -2.52
N SER A 245 -4.64 8.00 -1.24
CA SER A 245 -4.30 9.33 -0.71
C SER A 245 -2.92 9.86 -1.14
N HIS A 246 -2.06 9.01 -1.68
CA HIS A 246 -0.70 9.36 -2.12
C HIS A 246 -0.56 9.41 -3.65
N LEU A 247 -1.68 9.36 -4.38
CA LEU A 247 -1.70 9.62 -5.82
C LEU A 247 -1.29 11.06 -6.11
N SER A 248 -0.72 11.29 -7.29
CA SER A 248 -0.57 12.64 -7.82
C SER A 248 -1.87 13.12 -8.43
N GLN A 249 -1.99 14.43 -8.58
CA GLN A 249 -3.14 15.01 -9.26
C GLN A 249 -3.22 14.63 -10.74
N PHE A 250 -2.07 14.42 -11.38
CA PHE A 250 -1.98 13.87 -12.73
C PHE A 250 -2.58 12.47 -12.81
N GLN A 251 -2.35 11.63 -11.80
CA GLN A 251 -2.93 10.30 -11.73
C GLN A 251 -4.43 10.40 -11.46
N LEU A 252 -4.83 11.12 -10.40
CA LEU A 252 -6.21 11.21 -9.94
C LEU A 252 -7.18 11.68 -11.03
N LYS A 253 -6.80 12.69 -11.83
CA LYS A 253 -7.66 13.22 -12.90
C LYS A 253 -8.00 12.21 -14.01
N GLN A 254 -7.24 11.12 -14.12
CA GLN A 254 -7.43 10.08 -15.13
C GLN A 254 -8.23 8.88 -14.58
N LEU A 255 -8.73 8.93 -13.35
CA LEU A 255 -9.34 7.76 -12.68
C LEU A 255 -10.85 7.88 -12.55
N ILE A 256 -11.54 6.74 -12.68
CA ILE A 256 -12.94 6.59 -12.32
C ILE A 256 -13.12 5.36 -11.41
N PHE A 257 -13.93 5.49 -10.36
CA PHE A 257 -14.17 4.40 -9.39
C PHE A 257 -15.67 4.09 -9.29
N PRO A 258 -16.16 3.12 -10.08
CA PRO A 258 -17.59 2.82 -10.17
C PRO A 258 -18.27 2.40 -8.87
N LEU A 259 -17.49 1.94 -7.88
CA LEU A 259 -18.03 1.42 -6.61
C LEU A 259 -18.16 2.50 -5.52
N GLY A 260 -17.76 3.75 -5.79
CA GLY A 260 -17.78 4.83 -4.80
C GLY A 260 -19.16 5.08 -4.18
N CYS A 261 -20.23 4.91 -4.95
CA CYS A 261 -21.62 5.10 -4.53
C CYS A 261 -22.32 3.81 -4.09
N LEU A 262 -21.58 2.77 -3.70
CA LEU A 262 -22.15 1.45 -3.37
C LEU A 262 -21.59 0.92 -2.05
N SER A 263 -22.46 0.31 -1.26
CA SER A 263 -22.05 -0.56 -0.16
C SER A 263 -21.49 -1.90 -0.66
N LYS A 264 -20.68 -2.57 0.15
CA LYS A 264 -20.19 -3.92 -0.18
C LYS A 264 -21.33 -4.90 -0.46
N ASP A 265 -22.41 -4.80 0.31
CA ASP A 265 -23.56 -5.69 0.17
C ASP A 265 -24.29 -5.47 -1.16
N GLU A 266 -24.43 -4.22 -1.59
CA GLU A 266 -24.97 -3.90 -2.91
C GLU A 266 -24.08 -4.42 -4.03
N VAL A 267 -22.76 -4.31 -3.90
CA VAL A 267 -21.81 -4.90 -4.86
C VAL A 267 -22.01 -6.43 -4.94
N ARG A 268 -22.21 -7.12 -3.81
CA ARG A 268 -22.49 -8.56 -3.79
C ARG A 268 -23.84 -8.91 -4.42
N GLN A 269 -24.88 -8.12 -4.18
CA GLN A 269 -26.19 -8.28 -4.81
C GLN A 269 -26.11 -8.07 -6.32
N LEU A 270 -25.40 -7.04 -6.78
CA LEU A 270 -25.15 -6.78 -8.20
C LEU A 270 -24.35 -7.91 -8.84
N ALA A 271 -23.33 -8.44 -8.17
CA ALA A 271 -22.59 -9.60 -8.66
C ALA A 271 -23.48 -10.83 -8.87
N ALA A 272 -24.43 -11.08 -7.96
CA ALA A 272 -25.42 -12.14 -8.12
C ALA A 272 -26.42 -11.85 -9.25
N LYS A 273 -26.86 -10.60 -9.38
CA LYS A 273 -27.82 -10.15 -10.40
C LYS A 273 -27.25 -10.18 -11.82
N PHE A 274 -25.97 -9.84 -11.97
CA PHE A 274 -25.23 -9.99 -13.21
C PHE A 274 -24.81 -11.45 -13.50
N ASP A 275 -25.12 -12.37 -12.59
CA ASP A 275 -24.71 -13.77 -12.64
C ASP A 275 -23.20 -13.94 -12.87
N LEU A 276 -22.38 -13.16 -12.15
CA LEU A 276 -20.94 -13.19 -12.33
C LEU A 276 -20.36 -14.55 -11.93
N PRO A 277 -19.42 -15.12 -12.71
CA PRO A 277 -18.81 -16.41 -12.42
C PRO A 277 -18.06 -16.42 -11.08
N ASN A 278 -17.57 -15.26 -10.63
CA ASN A 278 -16.85 -15.08 -9.37
C ASN A 278 -17.73 -14.57 -8.21
N LYS A 279 -19.06 -14.47 -8.36
CA LYS A 279 -19.96 -13.87 -7.34
C LYS A 279 -19.79 -14.45 -5.92
N GLY A 280 -19.44 -15.73 -5.81
CA GLY A 280 -19.21 -16.43 -4.54
C GLY A 280 -17.78 -16.34 -3.97
N ARG A 281 -16.82 -15.73 -4.68
CA ARG A 281 -15.43 -15.63 -4.22
C ARG A 281 -15.32 -14.69 -3.02
N LYS A 282 -14.54 -15.07 -2.01
CA LYS A 282 -14.23 -14.19 -0.87
C LYS A 282 -13.32 -13.03 -1.31
N ASP A 283 -13.36 -11.95 -0.55
CA ASP A 283 -12.42 -10.84 -0.74
C ASP A 283 -10.98 -11.36 -0.53
N SER A 284 -10.05 -10.92 -1.37
CA SER A 284 -8.63 -11.21 -1.17
C SER A 284 -8.17 -10.58 0.14
N GLN A 285 -7.52 -11.37 0.99
CA GLN A 285 -6.90 -10.91 2.23
C GLN A 285 -5.38 -11.02 2.11
N GLY A 286 -4.66 -10.02 2.62
CA GLY A 286 -3.20 -9.97 2.55
C GLY A 286 -2.67 -9.21 1.33
N ILE A 287 -1.35 -9.23 1.16
CA ILE A 287 -0.66 -8.42 0.15
C ILE A 287 -0.77 -9.12 -1.21
N CYS A 288 -1.26 -8.39 -2.22
CA CYS A 288 -1.76 -8.93 -3.49
C CYS A 288 -0.80 -9.90 -4.22
N PHE A 289 0.51 -9.68 -4.19
CA PHE A 289 1.49 -10.49 -4.93
C PHE A 289 1.99 -11.73 -4.16
N LEU A 290 1.69 -11.84 -2.87
CA LEU A 290 2.17 -12.95 -2.05
C LEU A 290 1.20 -14.12 -2.01
N GLY A 291 -0.06 -13.90 -2.39
CA GLY A 291 -1.15 -14.88 -2.25
C GLY A 291 -1.16 -15.53 -0.85
N LYS A 292 -0.96 -16.84 -0.76
CA LYS A 292 -0.88 -17.66 0.46
C LYS A 292 0.46 -17.57 1.23
N ILE A 293 1.52 -16.97 0.67
CA ILE A 293 2.81 -16.84 1.37
C ILE A 293 2.68 -15.85 2.52
N ARG A 294 3.16 -16.25 3.71
CA ARG A 294 3.22 -15.35 4.86
C ARG A 294 4.28 -14.28 4.64
N PHE A 295 3.91 -13.03 4.93
CA PHE A 295 4.80 -11.88 4.76
C PHE A 295 6.16 -12.04 5.48
N GLY A 296 6.16 -12.56 6.71
CA GLY A 296 7.41 -12.79 7.46
C GLY A 296 8.36 -13.78 6.76
N ASP A 297 7.83 -14.81 6.11
CA ASP A 297 8.65 -15.78 5.36
C ASP A 297 9.20 -15.16 4.07
N PHE A 298 8.43 -14.26 3.45
CA PHE A 298 8.91 -13.46 2.32
C PHE A 298 10.10 -12.59 2.72
N VAL A 299 9.97 -11.80 3.80
CA VAL A 299 11.05 -10.94 4.29
C VAL A 299 12.29 -11.75 4.66
N ALA A 300 12.13 -12.87 5.38
CA ALA A 300 13.25 -13.72 5.78
C ALA A 300 14.06 -14.26 4.61
N ARG A 301 13.45 -14.53 3.45
CA ARG A 301 14.18 -14.97 2.25
C ARG A 301 15.04 -13.86 1.63
N HIS A 302 14.60 -12.61 1.73
CA HIS A 302 15.25 -11.49 1.04
C HIS A 302 16.33 -10.79 1.88
N ILE A 303 16.11 -10.68 3.20
CA ILE A 303 17.04 -9.99 4.10
C ILE A 303 17.56 -10.87 5.24
N GLY A 304 17.16 -12.14 5.27
CA GLY A 304 17.61 -13.09 6.27
C GLY A 304 17.02 -12.82 7.65
N GLU A 305 17.73 -13.36 8.64
CA GLU A 305 17.48 -13.17 10.06
C GLU A 305 18.70 -12.52 10.69
N MET A 306 18.46 -11.59 11.61
CA MET A 306 19.50 -10.94 12.41
C MET A 306 19.10 -11.06 13.87
N GLU A 307 19.62 -12.11 14.52
CA GLU A 307 19.26 -12.38 15.91
C GLU A 307 19.65 -11.20 16.81
N GLY A 308 18.68 -10.73 17.60
CA GLY A 308 18.86 -9.64 18.56
C GLY A 308 18.12 -9.94 19.86
N ILE A 309 18.04 -8.96 20.76
CA ILE A 309 17.46 -9.16 22.09
C ILE A 309 16.17 -8.38 22.28
N ILE A 310 15.29 -8.93 23.11
CA ILE A 310 14.05 -8.29 23.55
C ILE A 310 14.23 -7.85 25.00
N ILE A 311 13.93 -6.57 25.28
CA ILE A 311 14.08 -5.97 26.61
C ILE A 311 12.75 -5.33 27.03
N GLU A 312 12.35 -5.49 28.29
CA GLU A 312 11.26 -4.69 28.88
C GLU A 312 11.70 -3.24 29.06
N ALA A 313 10.98 -2.31 28.43
CA ALA A 313 11.38 -0.91 28.36
C ALA A 313 11.49 -0.24 29.74
N GLU A 314 10.60 -0.61 30.68
CA GLU A 314 10.52 0.00 32.00
C GLU A 314 11.58 -0.53 32.98
N THR A 315 11.92 -1.82 32.90
CA THR A 315 12.75 -2.51 33.91
C THR A 315 14.18 -2.79 33.43
N GLY A 316 14.40 -2.78 32.10
CA GLY A 316 15.63 -3.24 31.49
C GLY A 316 15.82 -4.76 31.61
N ASP A 317 14.75 -5.50 31.88
CA ASP A 317 14.83 -6.94 31.99
C ASP A 317 15.00 -7.58 30.61
N PHE A 318 16.00 -8.43 30.47
CA PHE A 318 16.21 -9.25 29.27
C PHE A 318 15.15 -10.34 29.21
N LEU A 319 14.29 -10.30 28.19
CA LEU A 319 13.14 -11.20 28.07
C LEU A 319 13.35 -12.35 27.08
N GLY A 320 14.39 -12.28 26.26
CA GLY A 320 14.72 -13.31 25.28
C GLY A 320 15.26 -12.73 23.99
N LYS A 321 15.34 -13.57 22.96
CA LYS A 321 15.88 -13.20 21.65
C LYS A 321 14.80 -13.09 20.60
N HIS A 322 15.08 -12.31 19.56
CA HIS A 322 14.23 -12.19 18.37
C HIS A 322 15.01 -12.55 17.10
N ARG A 323 14.30 -12.88 16.03
CA ARG A 323 14.90 -13.29 14.73
C ARG A 323 15.32 -12.10 13.84
N GLY A 324 14.94 -10.88 14.21
CA GLY A 324 15.27 -9.65 13.48
C GLY A 324 14.24 -8.57 13.78
N PHE A 325 14.67 -7.33 14.01
CA PHE A 325 13.75 -6.23 14.34
C PHE A 325 12.73 -5.95 13.22
N TRP A 326 13.06 -6.32 11.97
CA TRP A 326 12.17 -6.15 10.81
C TRP A 326 10.95 -7.07 10.82
N PHE A 327 10.89 -8.08 11.68
CA PHE A 327 9.68 -8.87 11.90
C PHE A 327 8.72 -8.26 12.93
N TYR A 328 9.04 -7.06 13.41
CA TYR A 328 8.28 -6.36 14.44
C TYR A 328 7.83 -4.98 13.96
N THR A 329 6.57 -4.66 14.21
CA THR A 329 5.99 -3.31 14.02
C THR A 329 5.70 -2.70 15.38
N ILE A 330 5.84 -1.38 15.52
CA ILE A 330 5.43 -0.70 16.75
C ILE A 330 3.94 -0.95 17.02
N GLY A 331 3.59 -1.32 18.25
CA GLY A 331 2.25 -1.73 18.65
C GLY A 331 1.89 -3.18 18.35
N GLN A 332 2.80 -3.95 17.76
CA GLN A 332 2.58 -5.38 17.57
C GLN A 332 2.47 -6.11 18.90
N ARG A 333 1.35 -6.83 19.08
CA ARG A 333 1.08 -7.71 20.23
C ARG A 333 1.39 -9.17 19.94
N GLN A 334 1.04 -9.63 18.74
CA GLN A 334 1.15 -11.04 18.36
C GLN A 334 2.57 -11.38 17.88
N GLY A 335 2.96 -12.64 18.01
CA GLY A 335 4.26 -13.13 17.52
C GLY A 335 5.47 -12.85 18.42
N LEU A 336 5.30 -12.13 19.53
CA LEU A 336 6.36 -11.90 20.53
C LEU A 336 6.77 -13.16 21.30
N ARG A 337 5.83 -14.09 21.51
CA ARG A 337 6.05 -15.38 22.21
C ARG A 337 6.65 -15.24 23.62
N LEU A 338 6.32 -14.15 24.32
CA LEU A 338 6.76 -13.88 25.69
C LEU A 338 5.67 -14.27 26.70
N PRO A 339 6.02 -14.90 27.85
CA PRO A 339 5.09 -15.17 28.94
C PRO A 339 4.75 -13.89 29.72
N GLY A 340 3.67 -13.91 30.50
CA GLY A 340 3.33 -12.80 31.40
C GLY A 340 2.78 -11.53 30.74
N GLY A 341 2.30 -11.64 29.50
CA GLY A 341 1.73 -10.54 28.72
C GLY A 341 0.33 -10.07 29.17
N PRO A 342 -0.36 -9.25 28.34
CA PRO A 342 0.01 -8.94 26.96
C PRO A 342 1.24 -8.04 26.86
N TRP A 343 2.12 -8.34 25.90
CA TRP A 343 3.27 -7.51 25.54
C TRP A 343 2.99 -6.79 24.23
N TYR A 344 3.55 -5.59 24.10
CA TYR A 344 3.51 -4.80 22.88
C TYR A 344 4.91 -4.30 22.54
N VAL A 345 5.26 -4.31 21.27
CA VAL A 345 6.47 -3.64 20.78
C VAL A 345 6.31 -2.14 20.92
N VAL A 346 7.25 -1.47 21.59
CA VAL A 346 7.15 -0.03 21.87
C VAL A 346 8.22 0.78 21.18
N GLN A 347 9.39 0.19 20.95
CA GLN A 347 10.48 0.83 20.23
C GLN A 347 11.37 -0.22 19.60
N LYS A 348 12.00 0.15 18.48
CA LYS A 348 13.05 -0.63 17.83
C LYS A 348 14.32 0.20 17.81
N ASP A 349 15.39 -0.34 18.38
CA ASP A 349 16.73 0.22 18.26
C ASP A 349 17.46 -0.57 17.18
N VAL A 350 17.40 -0.03 15.96
CA VAL A 350 17.99 -0.64 14.76
C VAL A 350 19.51 -0.72 14.88
N LYS A 351 20.15 0.32 15.42
CA LYS A 351 21.61 0.40 15.56
C LYS A 351 22.14 -0.71 16.46
N ASN A 352 21.45 -0.97 17.57
CA ASN A 352 21.87 -1.94 18.57
C ASN A 352 21.19 -3.31 18.40
N ASN A 353 20.31 -3.48 17.40
CA ASN A 353 19.53 -4.67 17.15
C ASN A 353 18.72 -5.13 18.40
N VAL A 354 17.94 -4.21 18.95
CA VAL A 354 17.10 -4.44 20.13
C VAL A 354 15.64 -4.09 19.85
N VAL A 355 14.74 -4.95 20.33
CA VAL A 355 13.30 -4.67 20.37
C VAL A 355 12.88 -4.42 21.81
N PHE A 356 12.38 -3.22 22.08
CA PHE A 356 11.81 -2.89 23.37
C PHE A 356 10.32 -3.26 23.39
N VAL A 357 9.89 -3.85 24.50
CA VAL A 357 8.49 -4.22 24.73
C VAL A 357 7.98 -3.72 26.07
N SER A 358 6.66 -3.61 26.20
CA SER A 358 6.00 -3.19 27.43
C SER A 358 4.68 -3.94 27.64
N ARG A 359 4.34 -4.20 28.91
CA ARG A 359 3.00 -4.64 29.35
C ARG A 359 2.05 -3.47 29.63
N ASN A 360 2.62 -2.29 29.87
CA ASN A 360 1.90 -1.07 30.23
C ASN A 360 1.67 -0.19 29.00
N TYR A 361 1.45 -0.80 27.83
CA TYR A 361 1.44 -0.10 26.54
C TYR A 361 0.43 1.05 26.43
N PHE A 362 -0.71 0.93 27.12
CA PHE A 362 -1.78 1.92 27.12
C PHE A 362 -1.75 2.86 28.34
N SER A 363 -0.65 2.90 29.10
CA SER A 363 -0.56 3.80 30.25
C SER A 363 -0.47 5.27 29.82
N LEU A 364 -0.93 6.18 30.68
CA LEU A 364 -1.06 7.62 30.37
C LEU A 364 0.28 8.29 30.02
N ASP A 365 1.38 7.77 30.54
CA ASP A 365 2.77 8.19 30.31
C ASP A 365 3.37 7.68 28.99
N LYS A 366 2.61 6.88 28.22
CA LYS A 366 3.06 6.27 26.96
C LYS A 366 2.17 6.62 25.79
N ARG A 367 1.34 7.65 25.96
CA ARG A 367 0.42 8.15 24.94
C ARG A 367 1.18 8.61 23.71
N ARG A 368 0.55 8.50 22.55
CA ARG A 368 1.15 8.94 21.28
C ARG A 368 0.12 9.74 20.53
N ARG A 369 0.45 11.01 20.33
CA ARG A 369 -0.42 11.97 19.63
C ARG A 369 0.34 12.78 18.61
N VAL A 370 1.66 12.86 18.71
CA VAL A 370 2.48 13.74 17.85
C VAL A 370 3.38 12.90 16.96
N PHE A 371 3.44 13.25 15.69
CA PHE A 371 4.33 12.61 14.73
C PHE A 371 4.75 13.57 13.62
N ARG A 372 5.90 13.27 13.02
CA ARG A 372 6.37 13.95 11.80
C ARG A 372 5.95 13.18 10.57
N VAL A 373 5.52 13.93 9.57
CA VAL A 373 5.31 13.43 8.21
C VAL A 373 6.24 14.15 7.26
N GLY A 374 6.74 13.40 6.28
CA GLY A 374 7.48 13.94 5.14
C GLY A 374 6.96 13.35 3.85
N SER A 375 7.61 13.68 2.74
CA SER A 375 7.12 13.31 1.40
C SER A 375 5.65 13.70 1.21
N LEU A 376 5.29 14.91 1.65
CA LEU A 376 3.92 15.40 1.58
C LEU A 376 3.44 15.48 0.14
N LYS A 377 2.18 15.09 -0.07
CA LYS A 377 1.55 15.13 -1.38
C LYS A 377 0.11 15.59 -1.25
N TRP A 378 -0.16 16.74 -1.87
CA TRP A 378 -1.48 17.37 -1.88
C TRP A 378 -2.08 17.31 -3.27
N PHE A 379 -3.35 16.93 -3.38
CA PHE A 379 -4.04 16.91 -4.68
C PHE A 379 -4.21 18.31 -5.29
N SER A 380 -4.31 19.33 -4.45
CA SER A 380 -4.30 20.75 -4.84
C SER A 380 -2.92 21.24 -5.30
N GLY A 381 -1.85 20.49 -5.03
CA GLY A 381 -0.46 20.91 -5.27
C GLY A 381 0.16 21.78 -4.16
N SER A 382 -0.61 22.16 -3.15
CA SER A 382 -0.16 22.95 -1.99
C SER A 382 -0.88 22.50 -0.72
N PRO A 383 -0.31 22.73 0.49
CA PRO A 383 -1.02 22.46 1.74
C PRO A 383 -2.35 23.22 1.83
N PRO A 384 -3.33 22.71 2.59
CA PRO A 384 -4.63 23.36 2.76
C PRO A 384 -4.50 24.68 3.51
N ASN A 385 -5.43 25.61 3.27
CA ASN A 385 -5.45 26.92 3.94
C ASN A 385 -5.92 26.82 5.40
N HIS A 386 -6.78 25.85 5.72
CA HIS A 386 -7.39 25.67 7.04
C HIS A 386 -6.78 24.50 7.79
N ILE A 387 -5.52 24.67 8.16
CA ILE A 387 -4.70 23.62 8.77
C ILE A 387 -5.20 23.21 10.18
N ASP A 388 -5.94 24.11 10.85
CA ASP A 388 -6.38 23.94 12.25
C ASP A 388 -7.61 23.02 12.42
N GLN A 389 -8.20 22.51 11.33
CA GLN A 389 -9.42 21.69 11.36
C GLN A 389 -9.34 20.47 10.42
N LEU A 390 -8.15 19.88 10.29
CA LEU A 390 -7.98 18.69 9.47
C LEU A 390 -8.39 17.43 10.23
N GLN A 391 -8.86 16.44 9.47
CA GLN A 391 -9.00 15.08 9.93
C GLN A 391 -7.92 14.22 9.29
N CYS A 392 -7.48 13.17 9.96
CA CYS A 392 -6.54 12.22 9.36
C CYS A 392 -6.85 10.76 9.70
N LYS A 393 -6.36 9.89 8.82
CA LYS A 393 -6.24 8.44 9.03
C LYS A 393 -4.76 8.09 9.03
N VAL A 394 -4.28 7.46 10.10
CA VAL A 394 -2.89 6.95 10.22
C VAL A 394 -2.78 5.46 9.86
N ARG A 395 -3.92 4.83 9.56
CA ARG A 395 -4.06 3.47 9.01
C ARG A 395 -5.43 3.34 8.35
N HIS A 396 -5.62 2.29 7.55
CA HIS A 396 -6.93 1.98 6.97
C HIS A 396 -7.96 1.63 8.04
N GLY A 397 -9.16 2.22 7.92
CA GLY A 397 -10.28 2.01 8.83
C GLY A 397 -11.37 3.09 8.66
N PRO A 398 -12.53 2.91 9.33
CA PRO A 398 -13.64 3.87 9.26
C PRO A 398 -13.45 5.10 10.14
N GLY A 399 -12.60 5.02 11.17
CA GLY A 399 -12.36 6.10 12.13
C GLY A 399 -11.42 7.17 11.58
N PHE A 400 -11.61 8.40 12.09
CA PHE A 400 -10.77 9.55 11.82
C PHE A 400 -10.29 10.14 13.13
N TYR A 401 -9.12 10.76 13.09
CA TYR A 401 -8.66 11.64 14.16
C TYR A 401 -8.80 13.08 13.70
N ASN A 402 -9.37 13.94 14.55
CA ASN A 402 -9.13 15.38 14.37
C ASN A 402 -7.65 15.64 14.66
N CYS A 403 -7.02 16.50 13.87
CA CYS A 403 -5.60 16.79 14.04
C CYS A 403 -5.27 18.24 13.71
N ASN A 404 -4.30 18.76 14.48
CA ASN A 404 -3.59 19.97 14.11
C ASN A 404 -2.39 19.60 13.25
N PHE A 405 -2.07 20.46 12.29
CA PHE A 405 -0.96 20.25 11.37
C PHE A 405 -0.09 21.51 11.37
N LYS A 406 1.22 21.36 11.29
CA LYS A 406 2.16 22.50 11.26
C LYS A 406 3.34 22.17 10.38
N MET A 407 3.53 22.97 9.33
CA MET A 407 4.70 22.85 8.46
C MET A 407 5.97 23.19 9.24
N GLU A 408 7.01 22.38 9.05
CA GLU A 408 8.39 22.64 9.45
C GLU A 408 9.20 22.87 8.17
N HIS A 409 9.85 24.02 8.05
CA HIS A 409 10.78 24.25 6.95
C HIS A 409 12.14 23.63 7.31
N GLY A 410 12.61 22.67 6.52
CA GLY A 410 13.97 22.18 6.61
C GLY A 410 14.99 23.28 6.28
N GLU A 411 16.20 23.21 6.86
CA GLU A 411 17.27 24.19 6.64
C GLU A 411 17.66 24.33 5.15
N ASP A 412 17.43 23.28 4.35
CA ASP A 412 17.76 23.22 2.91
C ASP A 412 16.56 23.50 1.98
N GLY A 413 15.39 23.87 2.52
CA GLY A 413 14.22 24.32 1.73
C GLY A 413 13.57 23.28 0.81
N ASN A 414 13.94 21.99 0.89
CA ASN A 414 13.57 21.01 -0.13
C ASN A 414 12.76 19.80 0.35
N ASP A 415 12.34 19.76 1.62
CA ASP A 415 11.35 18.79 2.08
C ASP A 415 10.32 19.49 2.95
N ASP A 416 9.10 19.56 2.43
CA ASP A 416 7.91 19.94 3.18
C ASP A 416 7.66 18.86 4.25
N ILE A 417 8.28 19.02 5.41
CA ILE A 417 8.04 18.24 6.62
C ILE A 417 6.91 18.93 7.38
N ALA A 418 6.07 18.15 8.05
CA ALA A 418 5.09 18.70 8.98
C ALA A 418 4.99 17.88 10.25
N VAL A 419 4.62 18.54 11.34
CA VAL A 419 4.22 17.92 12.59
C VAL A 419 2.70 17.84 12.63
N VAL A 420 2.20 16.66 12.96
CA VAL A 420 0.78 16.38 13.14
C VAL A 420 0.52 16.03 14.60
N GLN A 421 -0.49 16.64 15.19
CA GLN A 421 -0.94 16.35 16.55
C GLN A 421 -2.40 15.89 16.53
N LEU A 422 -2.64 14.65 16.96
CA LEU A 422 -3.97 14.07 17.08
C LEU A 422 -4.70 14.59 18.32
N SER A 423 -6.03 14.72 18.23
CA SER A 423 -6.89 15.05 19.36
C SER A 423 -6.98 13.91 20.39
N GLU A 424 -6.73 12.67 19.94
CA GLU A 424 -6.82 11.44 20.73
C GLU A 424 -5.52 10.63 20.64
N ASP A 425 -5.38 9.63 21.53
CA ASP A 425 -4.22 8.74 21.53
C ASP A 425 -4.30 7.70 20.42
N ASP A 426 -3.23 7.54 19.65
CA ASP A 426 -3.02 6.37 18.82
C ASP A 426 -1.62 5.80 19.01
N GLN A 427 -1.57 4.58 19.53
CA GLN A 427 -0.32 3.89 19.82
C GLN A 427 0.39 3.32 18.57
N GLY A 428 -0.30 3.15 17.44
CA GLY A 428 0.27 2.50 16.25
C GLY A 428 0.80 3.46 15.18
N LEU A 429 1.30 4.63 15.59
CA LEU A 429 2.01 5.57 14.72
C LEU A 429 3.39 4.98 14.34
N ALA A 430 3.42 4.15 13.30
CA ALA A 430 4.62 3.46 12.85
C ALA A 430 5.28 4.21 11.69
N ALA A 431 6.59 4.48 11.81
CA ALA A 431 7.38 5.05 10.72
C ALA A 431 7.29 4.19 9.44
N GLY A 432 7.16 4.82 8.29
CA GLY A 432 6.92 4.19 6.98
C GLY A 432 5.44 3.98 6.63
N GLN A 433 4.52 4.07 7.60
CA GLN A 433 3.08 4.15 7.29
C GLN A 433 2.72 5.54 6.76
N PHE A 434 1.51 5.66 6.22
CA PHE A 434 1.00 6.93 5.69
C PHE A 434 0.00 7.55 6.65
N ALA A 435 0.03 8.88 6.75
CA ALA A 435 -1.06 9.69 7.28
C ALA A 435 -1.79 10.33 6.10
N ALA A 436 -3.05 9.93 5.89
CA ALA A 436 -3.94 10.50 4.89
C ALA A 436 -4.78 11.60 5.54
N PHE A 437 -4.88 12.76 4.91
CA PHE A 437 -5.58 13.94 5.42
C PHE A 437 -6.89 14.17 4.70
N TYR A 438 -7.88 14.68 5.44
CA TYR A 438 -9.26 14.85 5.00
C TYR A 438 -9.85 16.18 5.48
N GLU A 439 -10.72 16.73 4.63
CA GLU A 439 -11.64 17.82 4.96
C GLU A 439 -13.07 17.31 4.70
N GLY A 440 -13.78 16.98 5.78
CA GLY A 440 -15.09 16.33 5.68
C GLY A 440 -15.00 15.00 4.93
N GLN A 441 -15.66 14.92 3.77
CA GLN A 441 -15.66 13.71 2.93
C GLN A 441 -14.54 13.68 1.88
N THR A 442 -13.72 14.73 1.80
CA THR A 442 -12.68 14.87 0.78
C THR A 442 -11.34 14.45 1.34
N CYS A 443 -10.67 13.50 0.69
CA CYS A 443 -9.25 13.25 0.90
C CYS A 443 -8.43 14.32 0.16
N ILE A 444 -7.63 15.08 0.90
CA ILE A 444 -6.85 16.20 0.35
C ILE A 444 -5.40 15.83 0.03
N GLY A 445 -4.92 14.69 0.55
CA GLY A 445 -3.55 14.23 0.33
C GLY A 445 -3.03 13.32 1.44
N SER A 446 -1.72 13.12 1.47
CA SER A 446 -1.05 12.32 2.50
C SER A 446 0.43 12.66 2.66
N GLY A 447 1.03 12.15 3.74
CA GLY A 447 2.48 12.09 3.95
C GLY A 447 2.91 10.76 4.56
N VAL A 448 4.20 10.47 4.47
CA VAL A 448 4.81 9.29 5.11
C VAL A 448 5.20 9.66 6.53
N ILE A 449 4.74 8.89 7.51
CA ILE A 449 5.13 9.03 8.92
C ILE A 449 6.62 8.72 9.03
N LEU A 450 7.41 9.69 9.48
CA LEU A 450 8.86 9.57 9.64
C LEU A 450 9.21 9.05 11.03
N GLU A 451 8.56 9.61 12.04
CA GLU A 451 8.76 9.28 13.46
C GLU A 451 7.54 9.76 14.27
N SER A 452 7.36 9.20 15.46
CA SER A 452 6.28 9.56 16.39
C SER A 452 6.83 9.67 17.80
N TRP A 453 6.31 10.60 18.60
CA TRP A 453 6.71 10.75 20.00
C TRP A 453 5.53 11.21 20.87
N ASP A 454 5.78 11.23 22.19
CA ASP A 454 4.92 11.87 23.18
C ASP A 454 5.59 13.15 23.66
N ASP A 455 4.81 14.08 24.22
CA ASP A 455 5.33 15.26 24.91
C ASP A 455 6.27 14.88 26.08
N ARG A 456 6.12 13.66 26.61
CA ARG A 456 6.94 13.09 27.68
C ARG A 456 7.94 12.02 27.22
N GLY A 457 7.95 11.68 25.92
CA GLY A 457 8.69 10.55 25.34
C GLY A 457 8.18 9.19 25.83
N PHE A 458 8.40 8.11 25.07
CA PHE A 458 8.21 6.76 25.61
C PHE A 458 9.44 6.43 26.48
N PRO A 459 9.32 6.30 27.81
CA PRO A 459 10.49 6.14 28.65
C PRO A 459 11.02 4.71 28.53
N VAL A 460 12.12 4.54 27.79
CA VAL A 460 13.02 3.40 27.95
C VAL A 460 13.98 3.75 29.09
N CYS A 461 14.00 2.94 30.15
CA CYS A 461 14.80 3.26 31.33
C CYS A 461 16.31 3.22 31.03
N ALA A 462 17.11 3.95 31.81
CA ALA A 462 18.56 4.06 31.57
C ALA A 462 19.25 2.68 31.50
N LYS A 463 18.88 1.76 32.39
CA LYS A 463 19.36 0.37 32.39
C LYS A 463 19.05 -0.35 31.07
N ALA A 464 17.85 -0.20 30.52
CA ALA A 464 17.47 -0.81 29.24
C ALA A 464 18.29 -0.23 28.07
N VAL A 465 18.56 1.07 28.09
CA VAL A 465 19.42 1.76 27.10
C VAL A 465 20.87 1.30 27.21
N GLU A 466 21.40 1.18 28.43
CA GLU A 466 22.75 0.68 28.69
C GLU A 466 22.92 -0.74 28.18
N ILE A 467 21.98 -1.64 28.50
CA ILE A 467 21.98 -3.02 28.01
C ILE A 467 21.92 -3.06 26.48
N ALA A 468 21.09 -2.21 25.85
CA ALA A 468 21.01 -2.17 24.40
C ALA A 468 22.36 -1.82 23.77
N ARG A 469 23.10 -0.88 24.38
CA ARG A 469 24.42 -0.41 23.91
C ARG A 469 25.58 -1.37 24.21
N MET A 470 25.37 -2.43 24.98
CA MET A 470 26.42 -3.43 25.21
C MET A 470 26.87 -4.05 23.87
N GLU A 471 28.19 -4.07 23.66
CA GLU A 471 28.80 -4.71 22.49
C GLU A 471 28.66 -6.24 22.57
N ASP A 472 28.96 -6.83 23.74
CA ASP A 472 28.75 -8.25 24.01
C ASP A 472 27.48 -8.48 24.84
N LYS A 473 26.44 -8.98 24.15
CA LYS A 473 25.15 -9.32 24.78
C LYS A 473 25.09 -10.77 25.29
N SER A 474 26.15 -11.55 25.13
CA SER A 474 26.21 -12.95 25.60
C SER A 474 26.26 -13.04 27.14
N GLU A 475 26.70 -11.96 27.80
CA GLU A 475 26.83 -11.87 29.26
C GLU A 475 25.49 -11.63 29.99
N LEU A 476 24.40 -11.35 29.28
CA LEU A 476 23.08 -11.05 29.88
C LEU A 476 22.44 -12.24 30.60
N GLY A 477 23.06 -13.43 30.53
CA GLY A 477 22.61 -14.61 31.25
C GLY A 477 21.29 -15.16 30.70
N LYS A 478 20.45 -15.70 31.60
CA LYS A 478 19.18 -16.31 31.22
C LYS A 478 18.07 -15.25 31.17
N PRO A 479 17.12 -15.34 30.22
CA PRO A 479 15.96 -14.48 30.19
C PRO A 479 15.19 -14.49 31.51
N VAL A 480 14.76 -13.31 31.95
CA VAL A 480 13.93 -13.15 33.14
C VAL A 480 12.58 -13.85 32.90
N LYS A 481 12.24 -14.79 33.79
CA LYS A 481 10.95 -15.49 33.75
C LYS A 481 9.92 -14.66 34.50
N ILE A 482 9.03 -14.02 33.76
CA ILE A 482 7.91 -13.29 34.33
C ILE A 482 6.83 -14.31 34.73
N MET A 483 6.67 -14.49 36.04
CA MET A 483 5.64 -15.36 36.60
C MET A 483 4.28 -14.66 36.55
N THR A 484 3.32 -15.23 35.85
CA THR A 484 1.91 -14.87 36.02
C THR A 484 1.45 -15.34 37.38
N LYS A 485 1.06 -14.41 38.26
CA LYS A 485 0.36 -14.79 39.49
C LYS A 485 -0.90 -15.57 39.11
N PRO A 486 -1.12 -16.78 39.64
CA PRO A 486 -2.39 -17.45 39.45
C PRO A 486 -3.46 -16.68 40.21
N GLY A 487 -4.41 -16.08 39.49
CA GLY A 487 -5.66 -15.56 40.05
C GLY A 487 -5.85 -14.04 39.94
N THR A 488 -6.48 -13.60 38.84
CA THR A 488 -7.63 -12.66 38.86
C THR A 488 -8.28 -12.67 37.48
N LEU A 489 -8.96 -13.77 37.17
CA LEU A 489 -10.07 -13.76 36.21
C LEU A 489 -11.32 -13.85 37.08
N ALA A 490 -11.93 -12.69 37.33
CA ALA A 490 -13.32 -12.57 37.76
C ALA A 490 -14.01 -11.68 36.72
#